data_AF-B7PGJ1-F1
#
_entry.id   AF-B7PGJ1-F1
#
_cell.length_a   1.000
_cell.length_b   1.000
_cell.length_c   1.000
_cell.angle_alpha   90.00
_cell.angle_beta   90.00
_cell.angle_gamma   90.00
#
_symmetry.space_group_name_H-M   'P 1'
#
loop_
_entity.id
_entity.type
_entity.pdbx_description
1 polymer ?
#
loop_
_entity_poly.entity_id
_entity_poly.type
_entity_poly.pdbx_seq_one_letter_code
_entity_poly.pdbx_strand_id
1 'polypeptide(L)'
;VNLSTNAAKESAEYMSMCVADGDVRPRQSKLLCKISTIGGHPFLVLQPFKIEVLSEDPRIVVFPDFLNPRECEIFRSISQEKLSRAKVYLGGPPEGGFSLRRTNKVAWMSDDLHPLLGKVSRRIALATGLTLTSAEMYQVANYGLGGHYIPHPDYAGFGEAQGDIYKSSGNRLATMLIYLADVAGGGATAFINMRLAVKPTLGTALFWYNLKPYDGPIVNESFWNQRRFGDPRTFHMGCPVLTGSKWIVTKWIHEREQGIVTYDLPN
;
A
#
# COMPACT_ATOMS: atom_id res chain seq x y z
N VAL A 1 6.26 -22.20 27.80
CA VAL A 1 5.42 -21.08 27.33
C VAL A 1 4.88 -21.47 25.96
N ASN A 2 3.57 -21.70 25.85
CA ASN A 2 2.91 -22.29 24.68
C ASN A 2 2.99 -21.38 23.45
N LEU A 3 3.90 -21.68 22.52
CA LEU A 3 4.00 -20.99 21.22
C LEU A 3 2.78 -21.28 20.32
N SER A 4 2.13 -22.44 20.47
CA SER A 4 0.97 -22.85 19.66
C SER A 4 -0.31 -22.08 19.98
N THR A 5 -0.52 -21.69 21.25
CA THR A 5 -1.71 -20.95 21.68
C THR A 5 -1.68 -19.49 21.25
N ASN A 6 -0.50 -18.88 21.17
CA ASN A 6 -0.35 -17.51 20.70
C ASN A 6 -0.55 -17.40 19.19
N ALA A 7 0.04 -18.30 18.39
CA ALA A 7 -0.13 -18.29 16.94
C ALA A 7 -1.59 -18.53 16.50
N ALA A 8 -2.31 -19.42 17.19
CA ALA A 8 -3.74 -19.66 16.94
C ALA A 8 -4.60 -18.43 17.30
N LYS A 9 -4.27 -17.74 18.39
CA LYS A 9 -4.98 -16.52 18.80
C LYS A 9 -4.73 -15.35 17.86
N GLU A 10 -3.49 -15.18 17.41
CA GLU A 10 -3.12 -14.21 16.37
C GLU A 10 -3.85 -14.51 15.05
N SER A 11 -3.87 -15.77 14.61
CA SER A 11 -4.58 -16.18 13.40
C SER A 11 -6.10 -15.95 13.48
N ALA A 12 -6.70 -16.16 14.65
CA ALA A 12 -8.12 -15.88 14.88
C ALA A 12 -8.41 -14.37 14.86
N GLU A 13 -7.56 -13.54 15.48
CA GLU A 13 -7.69 -12.07 15.42
C GLU A 13 -7.51 -11.56 13.98
N TYR A 14 -6.58 -12.13 13.21
CA TYR A 14 -6.38 -11.84 11.79
C TYR A 14 -7.63 -12.13 10.95
N MET A 15 -8.20 -13.33 11.09
CA MET A 15 -9.37 -13.73 10.33
C MET A 15 -10.63 -12.98 10.76
N SER A 16 -10.70 -12.55 12.02
CA SER A 16 -11.83 -11.74 12.51
C SER A 16 -11.95 -10.38 11.81
N MET A 17 -10.85 -9.85 11.27
CA MET A 17 -10.85 -8.62 10.46
C MET A 17 -11.35 -8.84 9.03
N CYS A 18 -11.31 -10.09 8.54
CA CYS A 18 -11.71 -10.47 7.19
C CYS A 18 -13.18 -10.88 7.11
N VAL A 19 -14.06 -10.06 7.69
CA VAL A 19 -15.51 -10.27 7.64
C VAL A 19 -16.00 -10.12 6.20
N ALA A 20 -17.00 -10.93 5.80
CA ALA A 20 -17.43 -11.06 4.41
C ALA A 20 -17.93 -9.75 3.75
N ASP A 21 -18.53 -8.84 4.54
CA ASP A 21 -19.42 -7.80 4.00
C ASP A 21 -19.07 -6.34 4.34
N GLY A 22 -17.87 -6.01 4.82
CA GLY A 22 -17.65 -4.62 5.20
C GLY A 22 -16.22 -4.12 5.32
N ASP A 23 -16.12 -2.83 4.99
CA ASP A 23 -15.16 -1.94 5.60
C ASP A 23 -15.24 -2.05 7.13
N VAL A 24 -14.09 -2.20 7.78
CA VAL A 24 -14.00 -2.08 9.24
C VAL A 24 -13.40 -0.72 9.53
N ARG A 25 -14.18 0.17 10.16
CA ARG A 25 -13.74 1.50 10.55
C ARG A 25 -13.53 1.55 12.06
N PRO A 26 -12.40 2.07 12.57
CA PRO A 26 -12.22 2.28 14.00
C PRO A 26 -13.35 3.15 14.57
N ARG A 27 -13.75 2.89 15.81
CA ARG A 27 -14.92 3.51 16.47
C ARG A 27 -14.76 5.03 16.74
N GLN A 28 -13.68 5.66 16.30
CA GLN A 28 -13.40 7.07 16.58
C GLN A 28 -14.11 8.02 15.60
N SER A 29 -14.62 9.11 16.13
CA SER A 29 -15.70 9.94 15.58
C SER A 29 -15.25 11.12 14.70
N LYS A 30 -14.09 11.05 14.05
CA LYS A 30 -13.56 12.13 13.19
C LYS A 30 -13.20 11.66 11.78
N LEU A 31 -13.88 10.65 11.26
CA LEU A 31 -13.74 10.29 9.85
C LEU A 31 -14.25 11.46 8.99
N LEU A 32 -13.38 12.01 8.15
CA LEU A 32 -13.69 13.17 7.32
C LEU A 32 -13.71 12.75 5.85
N CYS A 33 -14.92 12.73 5.28
CA CYS A 33 -15.11 12.74 3.84
C CYS A 33 -15.07 14.19 3.35
N LYS A 34 -14.11 14.54 2.51
CA LYS A 34 -14.02 15.90 1.95
C LYS A 34 -13.51 15.92 0.53
N ILE A 35 -13.82 17.01 -0.15
CA ILE A 35 -13.16 17.40 -1.38
C ILE A 35 -11.88 18.13 -0.98
N SER A 36 -10.73 17.73 -1.52
CA SER A 36 -9.44 18.28 -1.18
C SER A 36 -8.67 18.73 -2.41
N THR A 37 -8.15 19.95 -2.33
CA THR A 37 -7.25 20.55 -3.32
C THR A 37 -5.78 20.35 -2.96
N ILE A 38 -5.47 19.53 -1.93
CA ILE A 38 -4.13 19.25 -1.39
C ILE A 38 -3.29 20.53 -1.27
N GLY A 39 -3.52 21.30 -0.19
CA GLY A 39 -2.80 22.56 0.06
C GLY A 39 -3.10 23.68 -0.94
N GLY A 40 -4.19 23.60 -1.72
CA GLY A 40 -4.59 24.67 -2.65
C GLY A 40 -3.88 24.62 -4.02
N HIS A 41 -3.40 23.45 -4.44
CA HIS A 41 -2.71 23.30 -5.73
C HIS A 41 -3.59 23.81 -6.90
N PRO A 42 -3.10 24.73 -7.76
CA PRO A 42 -3.94 25.38 -8.78
C PRO A 42 -4.68 24.42 -9.71
N PHE A 43 -4.02 23.34 -10.12
CA PHE A 43 -4.67 22.29 -10.94
C PHE A 43 -5.82 21.60 -10.21
N LEU A 44 -5.72 21.40 -8.90
CA LEU A 44 -6.73 20.69 -8.11
C LEU A 44 -7.92 21.58 -7.72
N VAL A 45 -7.86 22.89 -7.96
CA VAL A 45 -9.03 23.77 -7.87
C VAL A 45 -10.11 23.34 -8.87
N LEU A 46 -9.70 22.94 -10.08
CA LEU A 46 -10.61 22.49 -11.14
C LEU A 46 -10.95 21.00 -11.03
N GLN A 47 -10.04 20.21 -10.49
CA GLN A 47 -10.21 18.76 -10.35
C GLN A 47 -9.74 18.28 -8.96
N PRO A 48 -10.50 18.57 -7.90
CA PRO A 48 -10.12 18.19 -6.56
C PRO A 48 -10.34 16.69 -6.33
N PHE A 49 -9.61 16.13 -5.38
CA PHE A 49 -9.78 14.74 -4.98
C PHE A 49 -10.93 14.60 -3.98
N LYS A 50 -11.74 13.56 -4.15
CA LYS A 50 -12.55 13.03 -3.06
C LYS A 50 -11.62 12.25 -2.14
N ILE A 51 -11.65 12.55 -0.84
CA ILE A 51 -10.86 11.81 0.15
C ILE A 51 -11.73 11.42 1.34
N GLU A 52 -11.47 10.24 1.89
CA GLU A 52 -11.94 9.78 3.19
C GLU A 52 -10.71 9.51 4.07
N VAL A 53 -10.54 10.31 5.12
CA VAL A 53 -9.45 10.09 6.09
C VAL A 53 -9.89 9.02 7.08
N LEU A 54 -9.28 7.84 7.00
CA LEU A 54 -9.59 6.71 7.89
C LEU A 54 -8.84 6.77 9.21
N SER A 55 -7.68 7.43 9.21
CA SER A 55 -6.84 7.67 10.37
C SER A 55 -5.96 8.88 10.10
N GLU A 56 -5.82 9.76 11.09
CA GLU A 56 -4.89 10.90 11.03
C GLU A 56 -3.48 10.49 11.44
N ASP A 57 -3.35 9.60 12.42
CA ASP A 57 -2.07 9.05 12.91
C ASP A 57 -2.15 7.53 13.19
N PRO A 58 -1.45 6.67 12.43
CA PRO A 58 -0.75 7.00 11.19
C PRO A 58 -1.76 7.45 10.13
N ARG A 59 -1.32 8.30 9.19
CA ARG A 59 -2.22 8.81 8.16
C ARG A 59 -2.60 7.70 7.18
N ILE A 60 -3.88 7.36 7.12
CA ILE A 60 -4.48 6.39 6.20
C ILE A 60 -5.64 7.08 5.49
N VAL A 61 -5.56 7.18 4.16
CA VAL A 61 -6.51 7.95 3.34
C VAL A 61 -7.00 7.09 2.19
N VAL A 62 -8.31 7.11 1.97
CA VAL A 62 -8.96 6.54 0.79
C VAL A 62 -9.27 7.66 -0.20
N PHE A 63 -8.98 7.41 -1.48
CA PHE A 63 -9.34 8.26 -2.61
C PHE A 63 -10.34 7.51 -3.48
N PRO A 64 -11.65 7.73 -3.31
CA PRO A 64 -12.65 7.20 -4.22
C PRO A 64 -12.46 7.74 -5.63
N ASP A 65 -12.82 6.95 -6.64
CA ASP A 65 -12.76 7.33 -8.06
C ASP A 65 -11.36 7.80 -8.53
N PHE A 66 -10.29 7.31 -7.90
CA PHE A 66 -8.92 7.74 -8.21
C PHE A 66 -8.49 7.35 -9.63
N LEU A 67 -8.86 6.14 -10.05
CA LEU A 67 -8.82 5.70 -11.45
C LEU A 67 -10.25 5.52 -11.97
N ASN A 68 -10.47 5.87 -13.23
CA ASN A 68 -11.73 5.51 -13.88
C ASN A 68 -11.70 4.05 -14.40
N PRO A 69 -12.87 3.43 -14.69
CA PRO A 69 -12.94 2.04 -15.12
C PRO A 69 -12.07 1.70 -16.35
N ARG A 70 -11.92 2.64 -17.30
CA ARG A 70 -11.09 2.44 -18.49
C ARG A 70 -9.61 2.40 -18.13
N GLU A 71 -9.16 3.27 -17.23
CA GLU A 71 -7.78 3.25 -16.72
C GLU A 71 -7.49 1.92 -15.99
N CYS A 72 -8.43 1.43 -15.17
CA CYS A 72 -8.30 0.13 -14.50
C CYS A 72 -8.19 -1.04 -15.50
N GLU A 73 -9.00 -1.04 -16.57
CA GLU A 73 -8.92 -2.07 -17.62
C GLU A 73 -7.57 -2.03 -18.34
N ILE A 74 -7.05 -0.84 -18.66
CA ILE A 74 -5.73 -0.70 -19.29
C ILE A 74 -4.65 -1.29 -18.39
N PHE A 75 -4.62 -0.96 -17.09
CA PHE A 75 -3.69 -1.57 -16.13
C PHE A 75 -3.76 -3.10 -16.15
N ARG A 76 -4.97 -3.67 -16.14
CA ARG A 76 -5.15 -5.13 -16.21
C ARG A 76 -4.63 -5.68 -17.53
N SER A 77 -5.04 -5.13 -18.66
CA SER A 77 -4.65 -5.58 -20.01
C SER A 77 -3.13 -5.58 -20.21
N ILE A 78 -2.42 -4.47 -19.94
CA ILE A 78 -0.96 -4.41 -20.12
C ILE A 78 -0.19 -5.32 -19.16
N SER A 79 -0.79 -5.67 -18.02
CA SER A 79 -0.16 -6.55 -17.03
C SER A 79 -0.35 -8.04 -17.33
N GLN A 80 -1.40 -8.43 -18.05
CA GLN A 80 -1.82 -9.84 -18.20
C GLN A 80 -0.72 -10.75 -18.73
N GLU A 81 -0.01 -10.31 -19.77
CA GLU A 81 1.08 -11.09 -20.39
C GLU A 81 2.33 -11.18 -19.51
N LYS A 82 2.48 -10.26 -18.54
CA LYS A 82 3.62 -10.18 -17.62
C LYS A 82 3.35 -10.86 -16.27
N LEU A 83 2.14 -11.36 -16.03
CA LEU A 83 1.76 -11.98 -14.76
C LEU A 83 2.46 -13.32 -14.58
N SER A 84 3.32 -13.39 -13.57
CA SER A 84 3.97 -14.63 -13.12
C SER A 84 3.67 -14.89 -11.65
N ARG A 85 3.76 -16.15 -11.20
CA ARG A 85 3.48 -16.49 -9.80
C ARG A 85 4.47 -15.79 -8.87
N ALA A 86 3.99 -15.15 -7.80
CA ALA A 86 4.83 -14.39 -6.89
C ALA A 86 5.86 -15.28 -6.18
N LYS A 87 7.11 -14.82 -6.15
CA LYS A 87 8.21 -15.40 -5.37
C LYS A 87 8.48 -14.49 -4.16
N VAL A 88 8.75 -15.08 -3.00
CA VAL A 88 9.30 -14.35 -1.83
C VAL A 88 10.70 -14.90 -1.61
N TYR A 89 11.72 -14.04 -1.59
CA TYR A 89 13.08 -14.43 -1.21
C TYR A 89 13.10 -14.72 0.28
N LEU A 90 13.00 -16.00 0.64
CA LEU A 90 13.21 -16.48 2.00
C LEU A 90 14.71 -16.66 2.25
N GLY A 91 15.47 -15.56 2.30
CA GLY A 91 16.86 -15.48 2.82
C GLY A 91 17.73 -16.75 2.75
N GLY A 92 17.74 -17.45 1.61
CA GLY A 92 18.31 -18.78 1.42
C GLY A 92 18.51 -19.04 -0.07
N PRO A 93 19.22 -20.12 -0.46
CA PRO A 93 19.62 -20.34 -1.84
C PRO A 93 18.41 -20.35 -2.79
N PRO A 94 18.59 -19.93 -4.06
CA PRO A 94 17.51 -19.67 -5.01
C PRO A 94 16.90 -20.95 -5.58
N GLU A 95 16.50 -21.88 -4.72
CA GLU A 95 15.69 -23.03 -5.11
C GLU A 95 14.22 -22.67 -5.02
N GLY A 96 13.69 -22.13 -6.13
CA GLY A 96 12.38 -22.46 -6.71
C GLY A 96 11.15 -22.74 -5.82
N GLY A 97 11.06 -22.24 -4.59
CA GLY A 97 9.92 -22.45 -3.71
C GLY A 97 8.77 -21.47 -4.00
N PHE A 98 7.55 -21.99 -4.16
CA PHE A 98 6.35 -21.16 -4.21
C PHE A 98 6.07 -20.55 -2.84
N SER A 99 5.64 -19.27 -2.80
CA SER A 99 5.32 -18.61 -1.54
C SER A 99 4.03 -19.18 -0.92
N LEU A 100 4.13 -19.71 0.31
CA LEU A 100 2.97 -19.94 1.19
C LEU A 100 2.46 -18.64 1.83
N ARG A 101 3.26 -17.57 1.79
CA ARG A 101 2.94 -16.26 2.37
C ARG A 101 2.02 -15.42 1.47
N ARG A 102 2.02 -15.69 0.15
CA ARG A 102 1.20 -14.99 -0.84
C ARG A 102 0.91 -15.91 -2.02
N THR A 103 -0.36 -16.06 -2.37
CA THR A 103 -0.84 -17.02 -3.38
C THR A 103 -1.22 -16.36 -4.71
N ASN A 104 -0.61 -15.21 -5.03
CA ASN A 104 -1.01 -14.34 -6.13
C ASN A 104 -0.07 -14.44 -7.35
N LYS A 105 -0.50 -13.84 -8.46
CA LYS A 105 0.36 -13.51 -9.61
C LYS A 105 0.76 -12.05 -9.56
N VAL A 106 1.98 -11.71 -9.98
CA VAL A 106 2.52 -10.35 -10.04
C VAL A 106 3.11 -10.01 -11.40
N ALA A 107 2.98 -8.75 -11.78
CA ALA A 107 3.65 -8.14 -12.92
C ALA A 107 4.27 -6.81 -12.47
N TRP A 108 5.47 -6.50 -12.96
CA TRP A 108 6.15 -5.23 -12.70
C TRP A 108 6.15 -4.37 -13.96
N MET A 109 5.81 -3.10 -13.80
CA MET A 109 5.61 -2.18 -14.93
C MET A 109 6.24 -0.83 -14.61
N SER A 110 7.18 -0.42 -15.45
CA SER A 110 7.78 0.89 -15.38
C SER A 110 6.84 1.98 -15.88
N ASP A 111 7.05 3.21 -15.43
CA ASP A 111 6.14 4.33 -15.70
C ASP A 111 6.12 4.75 -17.18
N ASP A 112 7.19 4.43 -17.90
CA ASP A 112 7.39 4.67 -19.34
C ASP A 112 6.80 3.55 -20.22
N LEU A 113 6.39 2.41 -19.64
CA LEU A 113 5.82 1.29 -20.40
C LEU A 113 4.54 1.68 -21.16
N HIS A 114 3.75 2.59 -20.61
CA HIS A 114 2.52 3.08 -21.25
C HIS A 114 2.20 4.51 -20.79
N PRO A 115 1.74 5.42 -21.66
CA PRO A 115 1.48 6.83 -21.30
C PRO A 115 0.55 7.03 -20.09
N LEU A 116 -0.39 6.11 -19.90
CA LEU A 116 -1.27 6.09 -18.72
C LEU A 116 -0.49 5.98 -17.40
N LEU A 117 0.55 5.14 -17.34
CA LEU A 117 1.27 4.86 -16.09
C LEU A 117 1.97 6.11 -15.57
N GLY A 118 2.73 6.80 -16.43
CA GLY A 118 3.32 8.09 -16.09
C GLY A 118 2.27 9.16 -15.73
N LYS A 119 1.09 9.17 -16.38
CA LYS A 119 -0.01 10.07 -16.01
C LYS A 119 -0.55 9.78 -14.61
N VAL A 120 -0.71 8.51 -14.26
CA VAL A 120 -1.16 8.07 -12.94
C VAL A 120 -0.10 8.36 -11.88
N SER A 121 1.18 8.21 -12.19
CA SER A 121 2.27 8.61 -11.28
C SER A 121 2.18 10.10 -10.96
N ARG A 122 2.02 10.97 -11.98
CA ARG A 122 1.80 12.40 -11.72
C ARG A 122 0.55 12.67 -10.86
N ARG A 123 -0.53 11.91 -11.05
CA ARG A 123 -1.73 12.00 -10.21
C ARG A 123 -1.46 11.59 -8.76
N ILE A 124 -0.68 10.54 -8.53
CA ILE A 124 -0.26 10.10 -7.19
C ILE A 124 0.60 11.18 -6.52
N ALA A 125 1.55 11.78 -7.25
CA ALA A 125 2.35 12.89 -6.75
C ALA A 125 1.49 14.09 -6.33
N LEU A 126 0.51 14.47 -7.15
CA LEU A 126 -0.45 15.53 -6.81
C LEU A 126 -1.32 15.19 -5.59
N ALA A 127 -1.77 13.93 -5.47
CA ALA A 127 -2.64 13.50 -4.39
C ALA A 127 -1.93 13.39 -3.03
N THR A 128 -0.63 13.12 -3.04
CA THR A 128 0.16 12.85 -1.84
C THR A 128 1.12 13.98 -1.46
N GLY A 129 1.42 14.89 -2.39
CA GLY A 129 2.48 15.88 -2.24
C GLY A 129 3.90 15.29 -2.30
N LEU A 130 4.04 13.99 -2.52
CA LEU A 130 5.33 13.30 -2.55
C LEU A 130 5.90 13.28 -3.97
N THR A 131 7.23 13.35 -4.08
CA THR A 131 7.88 13.04 -5.36
C THR A 131 7.88 11.53 -5.60
N LEU A 132 7.82 11.15 -6.88
CA LEU A 132 7.94 9.76 -7.33
C LEU A 132 9.27 9.46 -8.00
N THR A 133 10.25 10.38 -7.98
CA THR A 133 11.56 10.18 -8.60
C THR A 133 12.25 8.90 -8.11
N SER A 134 12.16 8.62 -6.81
CA SER A 134 12.75 7.45 -6.17
C SER A 134 11.76 6.28 -6.01
N ALA A 135 10.53 6.40 -6.53
CA ALA A 135 9.49 5.40 -6.37
C ALA A 135 9.76 4.14 -7.22
N GLU A 136 9.32 2.99 -6.72
CA GLU A 136 9.46 1.72 -7.44
C GLU A 136 8.56 1.65 -8.68
N MET A 137 8.81 0.66 -9.54
CA MET A 137 7.87 0.28 -10.59
C MET A 137 6.50 -0.09 -10.01
N TYR A 138 5.44 0.06 -10.80
CA TYR A 138 4.13 -0.45 -10.44
C TYR A 138 4.17 -1.97 -10.29
N GLN A 139 3.67 -2.50 -9.18
CA GLN A 139 3.41 -3.93 -9.01
C GLN A 139 1.92 -4.19 -9.18
N VAL A 140 1.51 -4.79 -10.29
CA VAL A 140 0.15 -5.31 -10.46
C VAL A 140 0.08 -6.71 -9.87
N ALA A 141 -0.97 -6.97 -9.10
CA ALA A 141 -1.19 -8.25 -8.45
C ALA A 141 -2.63 -8.75 -8.65
N ASN A 142 -2.74 -10.04 -8.96
CA ASN A 142 -4.01 -10.75 -9.08
C ASN A 142 -4.13 -11.89 -8.06
N TYR A 143 -5.22 -11.88 -7.30
CA TYR A 143 -5.59 -12.92 -6.34
C TYR A 143 -6.92 -13.54 -6.78
N GLY A 144 -6.91 -14.84 -7.08
CA GLY A 144 -8.11 -15.64 -7.31
C GLY A 144 -8.77 -16.07 -6.00
N LEU A 145 -9.70 -17.02 -6.08
CA LEU A 145 -10.39 -17.61 -4.92
C LEU A 145 -9.40 -18.13 -3.85
N GLY A 146 -9.61 -17.76 -2.59
CA GLY A 146 -8.71 -18.07 -1.47
C GLY A 146 -7.38 -17.32 -1.49
N GLY A 147 -7.13 -16.53 -2.54
CA GLY A 147 -5.92 -15.73 -2.70
C GLY A 147 -5.81 -14.69 -1.59
N HIS A 148 -4.65 -14.64 -0.93
CA HIS A 148 -4.39 -13.73 0.18
C HIS A 148 -2.92 -13.33 0.23
N TYR A 149 -2.63 -12.36 1.11
CA TYR A 149 -1.27 -12.03 1.52
C TYR A 149 -1.26 -11.93 3.03
N ILE A 150 -0.45 -12.76 3.69
CA ILE A 150 -0.31 -12.75 5.15
C ILE A 150 0.14 -11.37 5.67
N PRO A 151 -0.06 -11.09 6.97
CA PRO A 151 0.40 -9.86 7.61
C PRO A 151 1.88 -9.54 7.33
N HIS A 152 2.17 -8.32 6.88
CA HIS A 152 3.52 -7.85 6.58
C HIS A 152 3.63 -6.31 6.71
N PRO A 153 4.87 -5.79 6.88
CA PRO A 153 5.17 -4.39 6.64
C PRO A 153 5.57 -4.16 5.18
N ASP A 154 5.41 -2.94 4.68
CA ASP A 154 6.01 -2.53 3.41
C ASP A 154 7.42 -1.97 3.57
N TYR A 155 7.79 -1.50 4.77
CA TYR A 155 9.15 -1.03 5.07
C TYR A 155 10.10 -2.19 5.38
N ALA A 156 11.39 -1.99 5.13
CA ALA A 156 12.44 -2.92 5.55
C ALA A 156 12.73 -2.80 7.05
N GLY A 157 12.87 -3.94 7.73
CA GLY A 157 13.15 -4.05 9.16
C GLY A 157 14.62 -3.84 9.55
N PHE A 158 14.89 -3.81 10.85
CA PHE A 158 16.25 -3.77 11.38
C PHE A 158 16.97 -5.11 11.15
N GLY A 159 18.14 -5.08 10.49
CA GLY A 159 18.97 -6.27 10.24
C GLY A 159 18.56 -7.10 9.01
N GLU A 160 17.55 -6.70 8.24
CA GLU A 160 17.20 -7.38 7.00
C GLU A 160 18.23 -7.07 5.89
N ALA A 161 18.60 -8.10 5.12
CA ALA A 161 19.44 -7.93 3.95
C ALA A 161 18.69 -7.10 2.90
N GLN A 162 19.08 -5.84 2.77
CA GLN A 162 18.42 -4.89 1.89
C GLN A 162 18.95 -5.03 0.46
N GLY A 163 18.03 -5.17 -0.49
CA GLY A 163 18.35 -5.09 -1.92
C GLY A 163 18.89 -3.71 -2.30
N ASP A 164 19.53 -3.61 -3.46
CA ASP A 164 20.25 -2.39 -3.89
C ASP A 164 19.36 -1.14 -3.91
N ILE A 165 18.05 -1.29 -4.17
CA ILE A 165 17.09 -0.20 -4.19
C ILE A 165 16.97 0.54 -2.85
N TYR A 166 17.09 -0.16 -1.72
CA TYR A 166 17.02 0.48 -0.40
C TYR A 166 18.31 1.27 -0.11
N LYS A 167 19.45 0.83 -0.65
CA LYS A 167 20.72 1.56 -0.54
C LYS A 167 20.74 2.81 -1.40
N SER A 168 20.07 2.81 -2.55
CA SER A 168 20.02 3.94 -3.49
C SER A 168 18.88 4.92 -3.18
N SER A 169 17.74 4.42 -2.72
CA SER A 169 16.49 5.18 -2.59
C SER A 169 16.02 5.34 -1.14
N GLY A 170 16.64 4.67 -0.17
CA GLY A 170 16.19 4.65 1.23
C GLY A 170 15.02 3.69 1.45
N ASN A 171 14.40 3.75 2.63
CA ASN A 171 13.25 2.89 2.94
C ASN A 171 11.97 3.37 2.25
N ARG A 172 10.97 2.49 2.15
CA ARG A 172 9.66 2.84 1.59
C ARG A 172 8.92 3.73 2.59
N LEU A 173 8.85 5.01 2.29
CA LEU A 173 8.16 6.02 3.07
C LEU A 173 6.64 5.80 3.10
N ALA A 174 6.06 5.50 1.95
CA ALA A 174 4.62 5.41 1.79
C ALA A 174 4.21 4.39 0.73
N THR A 175 2.96 3.95 0.80
CA THR A 175 2.37 3.03 -0.16
C THR A 175 1.10 3.64 -0.74
N MET A 176 0.97 3.56 -2.07
CA MET A 176 -0.27 3.78 -2.78
C MET A 176 -0.74 2.45 -3.37
N LEU A 177 -1.89 1.95 -2.90
CA LEU A 177 -2.54 0.74 -3.40
C LEU A 177 -3.85 1.13 -4.09
N ILE A 178 -4.05 0.69 -5.32
CA ILE A 178 -5.26 1.00 -6.09
C ILE A 178 -5.96 -0.30 -6.50
N TYR A 179 -7.27 -0.39 -6.25
CA TYR A 179 -8.08 -1.53 -6.65
C TYR A 179 -8.46 -1.42 -8.13
N LEU A 180 -8.20 -2.47 -8.91
CA LEU A 180 -8.46 -2.51 -10.36
C LEU A 180 -9.70 -3.32 -10.74
N ALA A 181 -10.42 -3.85 -9.75
CA ALA A 181 -11.66 -4.60 -9.89
C ALA A 181 -12.45 -4.56 -8.57
N ASP A 182 -13.77 -4.59 -8.67
CA ASP A 182 -14.63 -4.91 -7.53
C ASP A 182 -14.45 -6.37 -7.12
N VAL A 183 -14.56 -6.64 -5.81
CA VAL A 183 -14.53 -8.00 -5.27
C VAL A 183 -15.87 -8.28 -4.61
N ALA A 184 -16.54 -9.33 -5.08
CA ALA A 184 -17.89 -9.68 -4.63
C ALA A 184 -17.92 -10.07 -3.15
N GLY A 185 -16.89 -10.79 -2.67
CA GLY A 185 -16.77 -11.15 -1.26
C GLY A 185 -15.32 -11.34 -0.80
N GLY A 186 -15.01 -10.85 0.39
CA GLY A 186 -13.65 -10.88 0.96
C GLY A 186 -12.67 -9.93 0.28
N GLY A 187 -11.38 -10.26 0.31
CA GLY A 187 -10.35 -9.50 -0.41
C GLY A 187 -9.96 -8.15 0.18
N ALA A 188 -10.49 -7.76 1.35
CA ALA A 188 -10.16 -6.49 2.01
C ALA A 188 -8.65 -6.32 2.26
N THR A 189 -8.19 -5.07 2.32
CA THR A 189 -6.86 -4.72 2.84
C THR A 189 -7.04 -4.33 4.30
N ALA A 190 -6.48 -5.13 5.21
CA ALA A 190 -6.71 -4.99 6.65
C ALA A 190 -5.43 -4.57 7.38
N PHE A 191 -5.51 -3.49 8.16
CA PHE A 191 -4.49 -2.99 9.07
C PHE A 191 -4.80 -3.50 10.47
N ILE A 192 -4.05 -4.51 10.91
CA ILE A 192 -4.41 -5.36 12.05
C ILE A 192 -4.35 -4.58 13.35
N ASN A 193 -3.24 -3.89 13.55
CA ASN A 193 -2.97 -3.11 14.75
C ASN A 193 -3.85 -1.86 14.85
N MET A 194 -4.45 -1.43 13.73
CA MET A 194 -5.41 -0.32 13.67
C MET A 194 -6.87 -0.78 13.75
N ARG A 195 -7.13 -2.09 13.67
CA ARG A 195 -8.49 -2.67 13.55
C ARG A 195 -9.30 -1.95 12.46
N LEU A 196 -8.66 -1.77 11.31
CA LEU A 196 -9.21 -1.08 10.16
C LEU A 196 -9.10 -1.99 8.94
N ALA A 197 -10.16 -2.06 8.13
CA ALA A 197 -10.15 -2.80 6.88
C ALA A 197 -10.85 -2.01 5.77
N VAL A 198 -10.30 -2.09 4.56
CA VAL A 198 -10.80 -1.41 3.37
C VAL A 198 -11.20 -2.44 2.31
N LYS A 199 -12.47 -2.44 1.90
CA LYS A 199 -13.00 -3.31 0.86
C LYS A 199 -12.44 -2.91 -0.53
N PRO A 200 -12.16 -3.88 -1.42
CA PRO A 200 -11.82 -3.56 -2.81
C PRO A 200 -13.02 -3.00 -3.55
N THR A 201 -12.90 -1.76 -4.01
CA THR A 201 -13.86 -1.08 -4.88
C THR A 201 -13.12 -0.57 -6.10
N LEU A 202 -13.61 -0.86 -7.30
CA LEU A 202 -12.98 -0.50 -8.57
C LEU A 202 -12.57 0.98 -8.59
N GLY A 203 -11.31 1.24 -8.91
CA GLY A 203 -10.77 2.59 -9.09
C GLY A 203 -10.43 3.33 -7.80
N THR A 204 -10.82 2.81 -6.64
CA THR A 204 -10.49 3.40 -5.34
C THR A 204 -9.02 3.16 -4.99
N ALA A 205 -8.34 4.23 -4.57
CA ALA A 205 -6.99 4.16 -4.05
C ALA A 205 -6.96 4.26 -2.52
N LEU A 206 -5.99 3.60 -1.91
CA LEU A 206 -5.71 3.58 -0.49
C LEU A 206 -4.24 3.95 -0.30
N PHE A 207 -4.01 4.98 0.51
CA PHE A 207 -2.70 5.55 0.77
C PHE A 207 -2.39 5.55 2.27
N TRP A 208 -1.14 5.21 2.62
CA TRP A 208 -0.64 5.33 3.99
C TRP A 208 0.88 5.55 4.03
N TYR A 209 1.36 6.12 5.14
CA TYR A 209 2.79 6.21 5.44
C TYR A 209 3.25 4.98 6.21
N ASN A 210 4.34 4.38 5.76
CA ASN A 210 4.97 3.20 6.37
C ASN A 210 5.95 3.56 7.49
N LEU A 211 6.47 4.79 7.48
CA LEU A 211 7.48 5.27 8.43
C LEU A 211 6.89 6.34 9.34
N LYS A 212 7.36 6.41 10.58
CA LYS A 212 7.03 7.49 11.50
C LYS A 212 7.76 8.78 11.10
N PRO A 213 7.16 9.96 11.37
CA PRO A 213 7.89 11.21 11.36
C PRO A 213 9.10 11.13 12.31
N TYR A 214 10.21 11.77 11.95
CA TYR A 214 11.34 11.96 12.84
C TYR A 214 11.58 13.45 13.01
N ASP A 215 11.57 13.89 14.26
CA ASP A 215 11.66 15.28 14.72
C ASP A 215 13.03 15.61 15.35
N GLY A 216 13.93 14.63 15.46
CA GLY A 216 15.29 14.85 15.98
C GLY A 216 16.26 15.46 14.95
N PRO A 217 17.50 15.77 15.35
CA PRO A 217 18.53 16.28 14.45
C PRO A 217 18.99 15.21 13.45
N ILE A 218 19.22 15.61 12.19
CA ILE A 218 19.91 14.80 11.18
C ILE A 218 21.40 14.88 11.49
N VAL A 219 21.99 13.78 11.96
CA VAL A 219 23.36 13.82 12.50
C VAL A 219 24.44 13.34 11.52
N ASN A 220 24.11 12.58 10.45
CA ASN A 220 24.99 12.21 9.32
C ASN A 220 24.27 11.30 8.29
N GLU A 221 24.97 10.85 7.23
CA GLU A 221 24.42 9.86 6.28
C GLU A 221 24.17 8.46 6.89
N SER A 222 24.98 8.05 7.87
CA SER A 222 24.74 6.79 8.61
C SER A 222 23.42 6.83 9.36
N PHE A 223 22.98 8.00 9.82
CA PHE A 223 21.70 8.22 10.45
C PHE A 223 20.52 7.90 9.51
N TRP A 224 20.61 8.18 8.19
CA TRP A 224 19.60 7.76 7.22
C TRP A 224 19.55 6.24 7.06
N ASN A 225 20.71 5.56 7.09
CA ASN A 225 20.77 4.10 7.09
C ASN A 225 20.25 3.48 8.42
N GLN A 226 20.12 4.30 9.47
CA GLN A 226 19.59 3.93 10.78
C GLN A 226 18.14 4.36 11.01
N ARG A 227 17.55 5.24 10.16
CA ARG A 227 16.11 5.56 10.15
C ARG A 227 15.32 4.30 9.80
N ARG A 228 15.09 3.49 10.83
CA ARG A 228 14.31 2.25 10.78
C ARG A 228 13.08 2.41 11.67
N PHE A 229 12.41 3.56 11.53
CA PHE A 229 11.20 3.90 12.25
C PHE A 229 9.95 3.44 11.51
N GLY A 230 9.96 2.19 11.03
CA GLY A 230 8.75 1.60 10.49
C GLY A 230 7.62 1.71 11.51
N ASP A 231 6.45 2.14 11.08
CA ASP A 231 5.30 2.25 11.96
C ASP A 231 4.59 0.89 12.03
N PRO A 232 4.73 0.13 13.14
CA PRO A 232 4.11 -1.19 13.26
C PRO A 232 2.58 -1.12 13.20
N ARG A 233 1.96 0.05 13.39
CA ARG A 233 0.51 0.23 13.22
C ARG A 233 0.07 0.00 11.78
N THR A 234 0.97 0.18 10.80
CA THR A 234 0.70 -0.02 9.37
C THR A 234 0.92 -1.45 8.89
N PHE A 235 1.17 -2.39 9.81
CA PHE A 235 1.22 -3.81 9.51
C PHE A 235 -0.13 -4.25 8.93
N HIS A 236 -0.10 -4.74 7.70
CA HIS A 236 -1.31 -4.96 6.92
C HIS A 236 -1.28 -6.29 6.19
N MET A 237 -2.45 -6.73 5.73
CA MET A 237 -2.63 -7.97 5.02
C MET A 237 -3.66 -7.83 3.91
N GLY A 238 -3.63 -8.75 2.96
CA GLY A 238 -4.73 -8.96 2.02
C GLY A 238 -5.60 -10.11 2.49
N CYS A 239 -6.81 -9.83 2.93
CA CYS A 239 -7.79 -10.84 3.31
C CYS A 239 -8.07 -11.82 2.16
N PRO A 240 -8.39 -13.10 2.46
CA PRO A 240 -8.77 -14.06 1.45
C PRO A 240 -9.92 -13.58 0.56
N VAL A 241 -9.79 -13.77 -0.74
CA VAL A 241 -10.90 -13.57 -1.68
C VAL A 241 -11.88 -14.74 -1.53
N LEU A 242 -13.13 -14.44 -1.17
CA LEU A 242 -14.17 -15.45 -0.98
C LEU A 242 -15.03 -15.62 -2.24
N THR A 243 -15.21 -14.55 -3.01
CA THR A 243 -15.96 -14.59 -4.27
C THR A 243 -15.44 -13.52 -5.23
N GLY A 244 -15.22 -13.90 -6.49
CA GLY A 244 -14.64 -13.02 -7.52
C GLY A 244 -13.12 -13.10 -7.59
N SER A 245 -12.48 -12.00 -8.03
CA SER A 245 -11.03 -11.93 -8.22
C SER A 245 -10.52 -10.54 -7.84
N LYS A 246 -9.58 -10.46 -6.90
CA LYS A 246 -8.96 -9.20 -6.49
C LYS A 246 -7.84 -8.83 -7.46
N TRP A 247 -7.92 -7.62 -8.00
CA TRP A 247 -6.83 -7.00 -8.74
C TRP A 247 -6.41 -5.71 -8.05
N ILE A 248 -5.12 -5.56 -7.80
CA ILE A 248 -4.54 -4.34 -7.24
C ILE A 248 -3.32 -3.92 -8.05
N VAL A 249 -3.03 -2.63 -8.01
CA VAL A 249 -1.71 -2.10 -8.36
C VAL A 249 -1.14 -1.36 -7.15
N THR A 250 0.12 -1.64 -6.84
CA THR A 250 0.85 -0.99 -5.75
C THR A 250 1.98 -0.14 -6.32
N LYS A 251 2.14 1.06 -5.78
CA LYS A 251 3.26 1.97 -6.03
C LYS A 251 3.89 2.32 -4.68
N TRP A 252 5.14 1.89 -4.50
CA TRP A 252 5.91 2.19 -3.29
C TRP A 252 6.76 3.44 -3.50
N ILE A 253 6.69 4.36 -2.55
CA ILE A 253 7.34 5.67 -2.59
C ILE A 253 8.46 5.66 -1.55
N HIS A 254 9.68 5.96 -1.95
CA HIS A 254 10.84 5.94 -1.08
C HIS A 254 11.10 7.31 -0.42
N GLU A 255 11.83 7.29 0.70
CA GLU A 255 12.12 8.50 1.51
C GLU A 255 13.18 9.42 0.92
N ARG A 256 14.09 8.93 0.05
CA ARG A 256 15.05 9.82 -0.63
C ARG A 256 14.37 10.63 -1.72
N GLU A 257 14.98 11.76 -2.06
CA GLU A 257 14.46 12.79 -2.97
C GLU A 257 13.20 13.49 -2.46
N GLN A 258 12.68 13.10 -1.30
CA GLN A 258 11.61 13.84 -0.65
C GLN A 258 12.21 15.12 -0.05
N GLY A 259 11.59 16.26 -0.37
CA GLY A 259 11.87 17.51 0.34
C GLY A 259 11.37 17.46 1.78
N ILE A 260 11.07 18.62 2.38
CA ILE A 260 10.38 18.65 3.66
C ILE A 260 8.98 18.04 3.46
N VAL A 261 8.75 16.85 4.01
CA VAL A 261 7.42 16.22 4.02
C VAL A 261 6.63 16.82 5.17
N THR A 262 5.82 17.83 4.87
CA THR A 262 4.84 18.36 5.83
C THR A 262 3.61 17.47 5.79
N TYR A 263 3.27 16.86 6.92
CA TYR A 263 1.95 16.25 7.09
C TYR A 263 0.93 17.40 7.15
N ASP A 264 -0.13 17.33 6.35
CA ASP A 264 -1.34 18.13 6.58
C ASP A 264 -1.98 17.67 7.90
N LEU A 265 -1.36 18.03 9.03
CA LEU A 265 -1.96 17.91 10.34
C LEU A 265 -3.01 19.02 10.43
N PRO A 266 -4.27 18.70 10.73
CA PRO A 266 -5.23 19.74 11.07
C PRO A 266 -4.69 20.50 12.30
N ASN A 267 -4.59 21.82 12.18
CA ASN A 267 -4.44 22.73 13.32
C ASN A 267 -5.59 22.55 14.32
#